data_AF-A0AAD1ELP8-F1
#
_entry.id   AF-A0AAD1ELP8-F1
#
_cell.length_a   1.000
_cell.length_b   1.000
_cell.length_c   1.000
_cell.angle_alpha   90.00
_cell.angle_beta   90.00
_cell.angle_gamma   90.00
#
_symmetry.space_group_name_H-M   'P 1'
#
loop_
_entity.id
_entity.type
_entity.pdbx_description
1 polymer ?
#
loop_
_entity_poly.entity_id
_entity_poly.type
_entity_poly.pdbx_seq_one_letter_code
_entity_poly.pdbx_strand_id
1 'polypeptide(L)'
;MLAIAAAALVNERYTDRRFTLLGLAAELRVSVLLLRIRFRRFYGLSLDEHLALRRLELAAVMMASTPVALGGLDQIARVSGYRSIAELDRDHRRYHRTPALAAWFRASPRRAPHEPSPVTVPTRGNSGETLAPVHLFPRRT
;
A
#
# COMPACT_ATOMS: atom_id res chain seq x y z
N MET A 1 27.47 -16.27 -8.80
CA MET A 1 27.76 -15.06 -8.00
C MET A 1 27.05 -13.81 -8.51
N LEU A 2 27.22 -13.37 -9.77
CA LEU A 2 26.60 -12.12 -10.27
C LEU A 2 25.09 -11.98 -10.00
N ALA A 3 24.30 -13.02 -10.27
CA ALA A 3 22.86 -13.00 -10.04
C ALA A 3 22.51 -12.81 -8.56
N ILE A 4 23.25 -13.46 -7.66
CA ILE A 4 23.07 -13.37 -6.21
C ILE A 4 23.41 -11.96 -5.71
N ALA A 5 24.52 -11.39 -6.19
CA ALA A 5 24.90 -10.02 -5.87
C ALA A 5 23.82 -9.01 -6.32
N ALA A 6 23.28 -9.18 -7.54
CA ALA A 6 22.19 -8.35 -8.03
C ALA A 6 20.91 -8.47 -7.18
N ALA A 7 20.54 -9.69 -6.76
CA ALA A 7 19.39 -9.90 -5.88
C ALA A 7 19.60 -9.26 -4.50
N ALA A 8 20.80 -9.37 -3.94
CA ALA A 8 21.16 -8.75 -2.66
C ALA A 8 21.03 -7.22 -2.74
N LEU A 9 21.59 -6.59 -3.78
CA LEU A 9 21.50 -5.14 -3.98
C LEU A 9 20.06 -4.68 -4.22
N VAL A 10 19.23 -5.47 -4.91
CA VAL A 10 17.79 -5.19 -5.01
C VAL A 10 17.13 -5.22 -3.63
N ASN A 11 17.37 -6.24 -2.82
CA ASN A 11 16.77 -6.34 -1.48
C ASN A 11 17.20 -5.20 -0.54
N GLU A 12 18.43 -4.70 -0.70
CA GLU A 12 18.93 -3.58 0.08
C GLU A 12 18.32 -2.23 -0.36
N ARG A 13 18.08 -2.06 -1.67
CA ARG A 13 17.80 -0.75 -2.28
C ARG A 13 16.47 -0.66 -3.04
N TYR A 14 15.57 -1.63 -2.92
CA TYR A 14 14.29 -1.61 -3.66
C TYR A 14 13.42 -0.39 -3.30
N THR A 15 13.55 0.17 -2.10
CA THR A 15 12.86 1.39 -1.66
C THR A 15 13.48 2.67 -2.24
N ASP A 16 14.69 2.62 -2.78
CA ASP A 16 15.29 3.73 -3.49
C ASP A 16 14.61 3.91 -4.85
N ARG A 17 13.89 5.02 -4.99
CA ARG A 17 13.16 5.40 -6.21
C ARG A 17 14.08 5.70 -7.39
N ARG A 18 15.37 5.98 -7.14
CA ARG A 18 16.40 6.21 -8.16
C ARG A 18 17.10 4.91 -8.55
N PHE A 19 16.83 3.81 -7.86
CA PHE A 19 17.37 2.51 -8.21
C PHE A 19 16.82 2.06 -9.57
N THR A 20 17.73 1.83 -10.52
CA THR A 20 17.42 1.38 -11.88
C THR A 20 18.32 0.23 -12.27
N LEU A 21 17.86 -0.64 -13.17
CA LEU A 21 18.67 -1.74 -13.69
C LEU A 21 19.92 -1.26 -14.43
N LEU A 22 19.83 -0.09 -15.09
CA LEU A 22 20.98 0.52 -15.75
C LEU A 22 22.04 0.92 -14.72
N GLY A 23 21.63 1.59 -13.63
CA GLY A 23 22.52 1.96 -12.54
C GLY A 23 23.16 0.73 -11.88
N LEU A 24 22.36 -0.31 -11.61
CA LEU A 24 22.86 -1.56 -11.06
C LEU A 24 23.87 -2.26 -11.98
N ALA A 25 23.60 -2.31 -13.29
CA ALA A 25 24.53 -2.90 -14.26
C ALA A 25 25.85 -2.12 -14.33
N ALA A 26 25.79 -0.80 -14.28
CA ALA A 26 26.97 0.07 -14.21
C ALA A 26 27.79 -0.17 -12.92
N GLU A 27 27.11 -0.27 -11.78
CA GLU A 27 27.72 -0.56 -10.47
C GLU A 27 28.43 -1.92 -10.45
N LEU A 28 27.79 -2.94 -11.04
CA LEU A 28 28.35 -4.28 -11.20
C LEU A 28 29.35 -4.41 -12.36
N ARG A 29 29.60 -3.32 -13.11
CA ARG A 29 30.49 -3.28 -14.29
C ARG A 29 30.20 -4.35 -15.33
N VAL A 30 28.91 -4.58 -15.61
CA VAL A 30 28.44 -5.54 -16.62
C VAL A 30 27.43 -4.90 -17.57
N SER A 31 27.23 -5.49 -18.75
CA SER A 31 26.14 -5.04 -19.62
C SER A 31 24.77 -5.41 -19.03
N VAL A 32 23.78 -4.54 -19.23
CA VAL A 32 22.40 -4.77 -18.79
C VAL A 32 21.84 -6.08 -19.38
N LEU A 33 22.17 -6.38 -20.64
CA LEU A 33 21.73 -7.60 -21.31
C LEU A 33 22.30 -8.84 -20.62
N LEU A 34 23.61 -8.86 -20.33
CA LEU A 34 24.25 -9.98 -19.64
C LEU A 34 23.65 -10.17 -18.24
N LEU A 35 23.44 -9.07 -17.51
CA LEU A 35 22.82 -9.09 -16.19
C LEU A 35 21.43 -9.71 -16.23
N ARG A 36 20.56 -9.27 -17.17
CA ARG A 36 19.22 -9.82 -17.35
C ARG A 36 19.23 -11.30 -17.69
N ILE A 37 20.08 -11.74 -18.62
CA ILE A 37 20.18 -13.15 -19.03
C ILE A 37 20.64 -14.01 -17.86
N ARG A 38 21.70 -13.60 -17.16
CA ARG A 38 22.24 -14.37 -16.03
C ARG A 38 21.29 -14.43 -14.85
N PHE A 39 20.61 -13.32 -14.55
CA PHE A 39 19.61 -13.28 -13.49
C PHE A 39 18.44 -14.21 -13.80
N ARG A 40 17.85 -14.10 -15.01
CA ARG A 40 16.73 -14.94 -15.43
C ARG A 40 17.08 -16.42 -15.45
N ARG A 41 18.28 -16.78 -15.90
CA ARG A 41 18.74 -18.17 -15.89
C ARG A 41 18.87 -18.74 -14.48
N PHE A 42 19.24 -17.92 -13.49
CA PHE A 42 19.48 -18.37 -12.12
C PHE A 42 18.20 -18.39 -11.28
N TYR A 43 17.33 -17.38 -11.41
CA TYR A 43 16.13 -17.22 -10.58
C TYR A 43 14.82 -17.60 -11.28
N GLY A 44 14.84 -17.89 -12.58
CA GLY A 44 13.63 -18.21 -13.36
C GLY A 44 12.74 -17.01 -13.70
N LEU A 45 13.03 -15.82 -13.17
CA LEU A 45 12.25 -14.59 -13.35
C LEU A 45 13.13 -13.42 -13.77
N SER A 46 12.54 -12.38 -14.36
CA SER A 46 13.32 -11.23 -14.85
C SER A 46 13.77 -10.32 -13.69
N LEU A 47 14.91 -9.65 -13.84
CA LEU A 47 15.40 -8.74 -12.79
C LEU A 47 14.43 -7.57 -12.52
N ASP A 48 13.79 -7.05 -13.58
CA ASP A 48 12.75 -6.03 -13.47
C ASP A 48 11.55 -6.54 -12.64
N GLU A 49 11.15 -7.79 -12.86
CA GLU A 49 10.10 -8.45 -12.10
C GLU A 49 10.50 -8.71 -10.65
N HIS A 50 11.75 -9.10 -10.38
CA HIS A 50 12.23 -9.26 -9.01
C HIS A 50 12.09 -7.95 -8.21
N LEU A 51 12.52 -6.84 -8.80
CA LEU A 51 12.41 -5.52 -8.19
C LEU A 51 10.95 -5.14 -7.95
N ALA A 52 10.08 -5.34 -8.95
CA ALA A 52 8.65 -5.07 -8.83
C ALA A 52 8.02 -5.87 -7.69
N LEU A 53 8.31 -7.17 -7.60
CA LEU A 53 7.77 -8.04 -6.55
C LEU A 53 8.20 -7.58 -5.15
N ARG A 54 9.47 -7.19 -4.94
CA ARG A 54 9.92 -6.65 -3.65
C ARG A 54 9.20 -5.35 -3.25
N ARG A 55 8.98 -4.45 -4.22
CA ARG A 55 8.23 -3.22 -3.98
C ARG A 55 6.75 -3.50 -3.69
N LEU A 56 6.14 -4.43 -4.41
CA LEU A 56 4.75 -4.86 -4.21
C LEU A 56 4.56 -5.55 -2.86
N GLU A 57 5.51 -6.38 -2.42
CA GLU A 57 5.48 -7.02 -1.09
C GLU A 57 5.40 -5.96 0.02
N LEU A 58 6.28 -4.95 -0.01
CA LEU A 58 6.22 -3.85 0.95
C LEU A 58 4.94 -3.02 0.79
N ALA A 59 4.50 -2.75 -0.45
CA ALA A 59 3.25 -2.02 -0.69
C ALA A 59 2.05 -2.75 -0.08
N ALA A 60 1.99 -4.08 -0.18
CA ALA A 60 0.94 -4.89 0.42
C ALA A 60 0.93 -4.77 1.95
N VAL A 61 2.11 -4.81 2.59
CA VAL A 61 2.24 -4.57 4.04
C VAL A 61 1.71 -3.18 4.41
N MET A 62 2.11 -2.15 3.66
CA MET A 62 1.66 -0.77 3.91
C MET A 62 0.15 -0.61 3.67
N MET A 63 -0.40 -1.24 2.64
CA MET A 63 -1.85 -1.23 2.36
C MET A 63 -2.64 -1.88 3.49
N ALA A 64 -2.12 -2.96 4.08
CA ALA A 64 -2.77 -3.68 5.19
C ALA A 64 -2.63 -2.95 6.54
N SER A 65 -1.66 -2.05 6.70
CA SER A 65 -1.46 -1.29 7.94
C SER A 65 -2.01 0.14 7.88
N THR A 66 -2.30 0.66 6.68
CA THR A 66 -2.73 2.06 6.49
C THR A 66 -4.24 2.12 6.21
N PRO A 67 -5.03 2.82 7.06
CA PRO A 67 -6.43 3.11 6.77
C PRO A 67 -6.59 3.90 5.47
N VAL A 68 -7.65 3.62 4.71
CA VAL A 68 -7.91 4.35 3.46
C VAL A 68 -8.14 5.83 3.76
N ALA A 69 -7.33 6.68 3.13
CA ALA A 69 -7.38 8.13 3.23
C ALA A 69 -6.92 8.77 1.91
N LEU A 70 -7.36 10.01 1.66
CA LEU A 70 -6.89 10.78 0.52
C LEU A 70 -5.36 10.95 0.58
N GLY A 71 -4.66 10.67 -0.52
CA GLY A 71 -3.20 10.74 -0.59
C GLY A 71 -2.45 9.55 0.03
N GLY A 72 -3.12 8.61 0.71
CA GLY A 72 -2.42 7.47 1.32
C GLY A 72 -1.81 6.52 0.28
N LEU A 73 -2.45 6.32 -0.88
CA LEU A 73 -1.89 5.50 -1.95
C LEU A 73 -0.60 6.09 -2.55
N ASP A 74 -0.51 7.43 -2.58
CA ASP A 74 0.69 8.16 -3.01
C ASP A 74 1.83 7.98 -1.99
N GLN A 75 1.52 8.04 -0.70
CA GLN A 75 2.47 7.72 0.35
C GLN A 75 2.96 6.27 0.26
N ILE A 76 2.05 5.31 0.09
CA ILE A 76 2.38 3.89 -0.08
C ILE A 76 3.31 3.72 -1.29
N ALA A 77 2.98 4.30 -2.44
CA ALA A 77 3.84 4.25 -3.62
C ALA A 77 5.26 4.77 -3.30
N ARG A 78 5.38 5.94 -2.69
CA ARG A 78 6.69 6.53 -2.35
C ARG A 78 7.51 5.66 -1.40
N VAL A 79 6.90 5.18 -0.32
CA VAL A 79 7.58 4.37 0.72
C VAL A 79 8.03 3.04 0.15
N SER A 80 7.22 2.45 -0.73
CA SER A 80 7.53 1.19 -1.42
C SER A 80 8.50 1.34 -2.59
N GLY A 81 9.08 2.53 -2.82
CA GLY A 81 10.10 2.75 -3.85
C GLY A 81 9.57 3.06 -5.24
N TYR A 82 8.27 3.31 -5.40
CA TYR A 82 7.69 3.80 -6.66
C TYR A 82 7.83 5.32 -6.79
N ARG A 83 7.95 5.81 -8.03
CA ARG A 83 8.01 7.26 -8.31
C ARG A 83 6.63 7.90 -8.36
N SER A 84 5.60 7.10 -8.61
CA SER A 84 4.21 7.57 -8.69
C SER A 84 3.21 6.44 -8.44
N ILE A 85 1.96 6.81 -8.18
CA ILE A 85 0.83 5.88 -8.11
C ILE A 85 0.65 5.12 -9.43
N ALA A 86 0.92 5.76 -10.57
CA ALA A 86 0.77 5.12 -11.88
C ALA A 86 1.76 3.97 -12.10
N GLU A 87 2.99 4.07 -11.57
CA GLU A 87 3.96 2.96 -11.59
C GLU A 87 3.50 1.82 -10.68
N LEU A 88 3.03 2.13 -9.47
CA LEU A 88 2.48 1.13 -8.54
C LEU A 88 1.27 0.41 -9.17
N ASP A 89 0.33 1.15 -9.77
CA ASP A 89 -0.87 0.58 -10.40
C ASP A 89 -0.52 -0.30 -11.60
N ARG A 90 0.49 0.08 -12.41
CA ARG A 90 0.99 -0.71 -13.52
C ARG A 90 1.48 -2.08 -13.05
N ASP A 91 2.30 -2.11 -12.00
CA ASP A 91 2.83 -3.36 -11.46
C ASP A 91 1.73 -4.20 -10.80
N HIS A 92 0.82 -3.58 -10.05
CA HIS A 92 -0.34 -4.26 -9.49
C HIS A 92 -1.21 -4.94 -10.56
N ARG A 93 -1.48 -4.25 -11.66
CA ARG A 93 -2.22 -4.84 -12.80
C ARG A 93 -1.43 -5.95 -13.47
N ARG A 94 -0.11 -5.76 -13.64
CA ARG A 94 0.75 -6.73 -14.32
C ARG A 94 0.87 -8.04 -13.54
N TYR A 95 1.09 -7.96 -12.22
CA TYR A 95 1.44 -9.12 -11.40
C TYR A 95 0.27 -9.66 -10.56
N HIS A 96 -0.66 -8.80 -10.14
CA HIS A 96 -1.83 -9.20 -9.32
C HIS A 96 -3.17 -9.07 -10.06
N ARG A 97 -3.16 -8.67 -11.34
CA ARG A 97 -4.35 -8.52 -12.20
C ARG A 97 -5.44 -7.64 -11.60
N THR A 98 -5.09 -6.75 -10.68
CA THR A 98 -6.04 -5.89 -9.97
C THR A 98 -5.43 -4.50 -9.78
N PRO A 99 -6.23 -3.42 -9.88
CA PRO A 99 -5.74 -2.07 -9.63
C PRO A 99 -5.25 -1.89 -8.19
N ALA A 100 -4.22 -1.07 -7.99
CA ALA A 100 -3.63 -0.83 -6.67
C ALA A 100 -4.65 -0.23 -5.68
N LEU A 101 -5.50 0.69 -6.15
CA LEU A 101 -6.56 1.28 -5.32
C LEU A 101 -7.56 0.21 -4.83
N ALA A 102 -7.99 -0.67 -5.73
CA ALA A 102 -8.92 -1.75 -5.39
C ALA A 102 -8.27 -2.81 -4.48
N ALA A 103 -6.96 -3.04 -4.62
CA ALA A 103 -6.20 -3.89 -3.69
C ALA A 103 -6.14 -3.24 -2.29
N TRP A 104 -5.85 -1.94 -2.22
CA TRP A 104 -5.77 -1.23 -0.95
C TRP A 104 -7.12 -1.20 -0.22
N PHE A 105 -8.23 -0.88 -0.89
CA PHE A 105 -9.57 -0.93 -0.28
C PHE A 105 -9.92 -2.31 0.31
N ARG A 106 -9.43 -3.39 -0.30
CA ARG A 106 -9.66 -4.76 0.18
C ARG A 106 -8.76 -5.14 1.35
N ALA A 107 -7.53 -4.63 1.37
CA ALA A 107 -6.53 -4.95 2.39
C ALA A 107 -6.60 -4.03 3.62
N SER A 108 -7.08 -2.80 3.44
CA SER A 108 -7.04 -1.76 4.47
C SER A 108 -7.84 -2.18 5.70
N PRO A 109 -7.33 -1.91 6.92
CA PRO A 109 -8.03 -2.26 8.14
C PRO A 109 -9.35 -1.50 8.15
N ARG A 110 -10.46 -2.22 8.32
CA ARG A 110 -11.77 -1.58 8.49
C ARG A 110 -11.69 -0.69 9.72
N ARG A 111 -11.91 0.61 9.54
CA ARG A 111 -12.16 1.49 10.67
C ARG A 111 -13.41 0.95 11.36
N ALA A 112 -13.30 0.56 12.62
CA ALA A 112 -14.48 0.25 13.42
C ALA A 112 -15.45 1.44 13.29
N PRO A 113 -16.77 1.21 13.17
CA PRO A 113 -17.72 2.30 13.23
C PRO A 113 -17.41 3.10 14.48
N HIS A 114 -17.08 4.39 14.33
CA HIS A 114 -17.18 5.28 15.47
C HIS A 114 -18.63 5.20 15.90
N GLU A 115 -18.92 4.57 17.04
CA GLU A 115 -20.14 4.87 17.74
C GLU A 115 -20.16 6.39 17.90
N PRO A 116 -21.18 7.10 17.37
CA PRO A 116 -21.29 8.51 17.62
C PRO A 116 -21.36 8.66 19.15
N SER A 117 -20.30 9.21 19.75
CA SER A 117 -20.37 9.63 21.14
C SER A 117 -21.61 10.51 21.27
N PRO A 118 -22.52 10.22 22.24
CA PRO A 118 -23.70 11.04 22.40
C PRO A 118 -23.21 12.47 22.60
N VAL A 119 -23.54 13.33 21.65
CA VAL A 119 -23.31 14.77 21.76
C VAL A 119 -24.06 15.18 23.02
N THR A 120 -23.33 15.32 24.12
CA THR A 120 -23.89 15.87 25.35
C THR A 120 -23.98 17.36 25.09
N VAL A 121 -25.08 17.78 24.46
CA VAL A 121 -25.42 19.20 24.36
C VAL A 121 -25.45 19.69 25.81
N PRO A 122 -24.63 20.70 26.19
CA PRO A 122 -24.74 21.26 27.52
C PRO A 122 -26.09 21.98 27.60
N THR A 123 -27.09 21.29 28.15
CA THR A 123 -28.36 21.89 28.51
C THR A 123 -28.05 22.92 29.60
N ARG A 124 -28.04 24.19 29.19
CA ARG A 124 -27.90 25.33 30.09
C ARG A 124 -29.01 25.19 31.14
N GLY A 125 -28.59 25.00 32.40
CA GLY A 125 -29.49 24.68 33.50
C GLY A 125 -30.63 25.68 33.60
N ASN A 126 -31.85 25.16 33.54
CA ASN A 126 -32.99 25.75 34.20
C ASN A 126 -33.69 24.61 34.95
N SER A 127 -33.48 24.63 36.26
CA SER A 127 -34.44 24.30 37.31
C SER A 127 -35.46 23.19 37.02
N GLY A 128 -35.18 22.02 37.59
CA GLY A 128 -36.15 21.09 38.17
C GLY A 128 -37.37 20.72 37.35
N GLU A 129 -37.32 19.58 36.67
CA GLU A 129 -38.44 18.64 36.62
C GLU A 129 -37.97 17.28 36.08
N THR A 130 -38.03 16.26 36.93
CA THR A 130 -37.87 14.86 36.54
C THR A 130 -39.10 14.46 35.73
N LEU A 131 -38.95 14.27 34.41
CA LEU A 131 -40.01 13.68 33.58
C LEU A 131 -39.46 12.59 32.66
N ALA A 132 -40.20 11.48 32.67
CA ALA A 132 -39.87 10.13 32.23
C ALA A 132 -39.52 9.97 30.73
N PRO A 133 -38.83 8.88 30.35
CA PRO A 133 -38.55 8.58 28.94
C PRO A 133 -39.83 8.26 28.16
N VAL A 134 -40.14 9.09 27.17
CA VAL A 134 -41.26 8.87 26.24
C VAL A 134 -40.81 7.86 25.17
N HIS A 135 -41.27 6.62 25.28
CA HIS A 135 -41.19 5.64 24.20
C HIS A 135 -42.25 5.93 23.13
N LEU A 136 -41.84 6.52 22.01
CA LEU A 136 -42.65 6.66 20.80
C LEU A 136 -42.62 5.35 19.99
N PHE A 137 -43.64 4.51 20.15
CA PHE A 137 -43.94 3.46 19.18
C PHE A 137 -44.90 4.00 18.10
N PRO A 138 -44.63 3.79 16.80
CA PRO A 138 -45.61 4.09 15.76
C PRO A 138 -46.61 2.94 15.64
N ARG A 139 -47.89 3.20 15.89
CA ARG A 139 -48.99 2.33 15.44
C ARG A 139 -49.27 2.63 13.97
N ARG A 140 -49.10 1.64 13.09
CA ARG A 140 -49.71 1.62 11.76
C ARG A 140 -51.01 0.82 11.84
N THR A 141 -52.10 1.45 11.40
CA THR A 141 -53.33 0.80 10.94
C THR A 141 -53.09 0.06 9.63
#